data_AF-A0A1M7RS94-F1
#
_entry.id   AF-A0A1M7RS94-F1
#
_cell.length_a   1.000
_cell.length_b   1.000
_cell.length_c   1.000
_cell.angle_alpha   90.00
_cell.angle_beta   90.00
_cell.angle_gamma   90.00
#
_symmetry.space_group_name_H-M   'P 1'
#
loop_
_entity.id
_entity.type
_entity.pdbx_description
1 polymer ?
#
loop_
_entity_poly.entity_id
_entity_poly.type
_entity_poly.pdbx_seq_one_letter_code
_entity_poly.pdbx_strand_id
1 'polypeptide(L)'
;MRDAIRLLLNGRAVELRGVDPRMTLLDWLRVERRMTGTKEGCNEGDCGACTVSVTRLENGRPARRALNACIQLLPMLDGCAVTTVEGAAPAGRLHPAQEAIVRLHGSQCGFCTPGFVMSIHAACGPGAPPEADSPPDLLAGNLCRCTGYGPLLEAARQARAAPRPDWEPDEAALAAMLRGMEDDEDLRLEGGGCVAHAPASLEALCALAAERPQALVVAGATDVGLWLTKRLDEPAELIFTHRVKELRQIIDRENEITIGAGVRYVDARPVLARAATDLGELIRRIGSVQVRNAGTIGGNIANGSPIGDMAPALIALGARIELRHGARLRSLPLEDFFIDYGRQDRAPGELLTAIRLPRPADPQRLRCWKISKRFDQDITAVLGAFDIAVEEGVVRHARIAFGGMAATPKRARALEQALLGRPWTERTVEAALPALAQDFSPIDDMRASAAYRLRAAGALLRKRLIEDMAPGAPTRLAGAREGAA
;
A
#
# COMPACT_ATOMS: atom_id res chain seq x y z
N MET A 1 -9.29 8.54 28.64
CA MET A 1 -8.32 8.86 27.58
C MET A 1 -6.96 8.44 28.09
N ARG A 2 -6.36 7.44 27.44
CA ARG A 2 -5.07 6.88 27.79
C ARG A 2 -3.93 7.79 27.31
N ASP A 3 -2.80 7.75 27.99
CA ASP A 3 -1.62 8.61 27.76
C ASP A 3 -0.32 7.82 27.55
N ALA A 4 -0.43 6.51 27.30
CA ALA A 4 0.71 5.62 27.15
C ALA A 4 0.49 4.61 26.03
N ILE A 5 1.49 4.40 25.18
CA ILE A 5 1.48 3.32 24.17
C ILE A 5 1.80 2.01 24.84
N ARG A 6 1.05 0.94 24.54
CA ARG A 6 1.31 -0.42 25.04
C ARG A 6 1.66 -1.35 23.88
N LEU A 7 2.79 -2.05 23.97
CA LEU A 7 3.22 -3.01 22.95
C LEU A 7 4.04 -4.15 23.56
N LEU A 8 4.18 -5.25 22.82
CA LEU A 8 5.17 -6.27 23.09
C LEU A 8 6.39 -6.03 22.21
N LEU A 9 7.59 -5.93 22.78
CA LEU A 9 8.85 -5.88 22.05
C LEU A 9 9.64 -7.17 22.32
N ASN A 10 9.84 -7.97 21.28
CA ASN A 10 10.53 -9.26 21.36
C ASN A 10 9.97 -10.14 22.51
N GLY A 11 8.63 -10.16 22.64
CA GLY A 11 7.91 -10.92 23.66
C GLY A 11 7.81 -10.27 25.04
N ARG A 12 8.42 -9.09 25.26
CA ARG A 12 8.35 -8.37 26.54
C ARG A 12 7.39 -7.19 26.47
N ALA A 13 6.53 -7.04 27.47
CA ALA A 13 5.66 -5.88 27.57
C ALA A 13 6.47 -4.58 27.74
N VAL A 14 6.08 -3.56 27.00
CA VAL A 14 6.66 -2.22 27.02
C VAL A 14 5.52 -1.21 27.05
N GLU A 15 5.63 -0.25 27.97
CA GLU A 15 4.75 0.92 28.04
C GLU A 15 5.58 2.19 27.78
N LEU A 16 5.10 3.05 26.89
CA LEU A 16 5.79 4.30 26.51
C LEU A 16 4.92 5.51 26.85
N ARG A 17 5.46 6.41 27.67
CA ARG A 17 4.84 7.68 28.10
C ARG A 17 5.74 8.84 27.72
N GLY A 18 5.16 10.00 27.44
CA GLY A 18 5.92 11.24 27.17
C GLY A 18 6.85 11.17 25.96
N VAL A 19 6.65 10.20 25.06
CA VAL A 19 7.47 10.05 23.85
C VAL A 19 7.04 11.09 22.81
N ASP A 20 8.00 11.56 22.01
CA ASP A 20 7.70 12.38 20.83
C ASP A 20 6.84 11.57 19.86
N PRO A 21 5.60 12.00 19.55
CA PRO A 21 4.72 11.28 18.64
C PRO A 21 5.24 11.17 17.20
N ARG A 22 6.21 12.00 16.81
CA ARG A 22 6.89 11.96 15.51
C ARG A 22 8.02 10.94 15.46
N MET A 23 8.43 10.38 16.61
CA MET A 23 9.55 9.44 16.68
C MET A 23 9.24 8.17 15.87
N THR A 24 10.16 7.81 14.99
CA THR A 24 10.07 6.57 14.23
C THR A 24 10.41 5.36 15.10
N LEU A 25 9.86 4.21 14.79
CA LEU A 25 10.23 2.94 15.42
C LEU A 25 11.73 2.67 15.27
N LEU A 26 12.30 3.01 14.11
CA LEU A 26 13.71 2.79 13.84
C LEU A 26 14.61 3.59 14.80
N ASP A 27 14.32 4.88 14.99
CA ASP A 27 15.08 5.75 15.88
C ASP A 27 14.94 5.29 17.33
N TRP A 28 13.72 4.97 17.75
CA TRP A 28 13.47 4.45 19.10
C TRP A 28 14.25 3.14 19.36
N LEU A 29 14.23 2.19 18.42
CA LEU A 29 14.98 0.94 18.57
C LEU A 29 16.50 1.18 18.66
N ARG A 30 17.04 2.02 17.78
CA ARG A 30 18.49 2.18 17.62
C ARG A 30 19.10 3.15 18.61
N VAL A 31 18.47 4.30 18.80
CA VAL A 31 18.99 5.42 19.59
C VAL A 31 18.64 5.23 21.06
N GLU A 32 17.36 5.05 21.37
CA GLU A 32 16.89 4.94 22.76
C GLU A 32 17.14 3.54 23.35
N ARG A 33 16.81 2.49 22.60
CA ARG A 33 16.90 1.10 23.09
C ARG A 33 18.23 0.41 22.82
N ARG A 34 19.11 1.02 22.00
CA ARG A 34 20.39 0.45 21.54
C ARG A 34 20.28 -0.93 20.89
N MET A 35 19.11 -1.27 20.36
CA MET A 35 18.84 -2.46 19.55
C MET A 35 19.19 -2.17 18.10
N THR A 36 20.48 -2.30 17.79
CA THR A 36 21.07 -1.80 16.54
C THR A 36 21.00 -2.79 15.38
N GLY A 37 20.40 -3.97 15.55
CA GLY A 37 20.23 -4.99 14.53
C GLY A 37 19.40 -4.50 13.35
N THR A 38 18.29 -3.82 13.61
CA THR A 38 17.51 -3.12 12.58
C THR A 38 18.31 -1.91 12.05
N LYS A 39 18.41 -1.77 10.72
CA LYS A 39 19.32 -0.80 10.08
C LYS A 39 18.58 0.34 9.39
N GLU A 40 19.20 1.51 9.39
CA GLU A 40 18.83 2.62 8.52
C GLU A 40 19.62 2.52 7.21
N GLY A 41 18.93 2.35 6.08
CA GLY A 41 19.56 2.31 4.75
C GLY A 41 19.17 3.50 3.88
N CYS A 42 17.86 3.73 3.71
CA CYS A 42 17.32 4.83 2.91
C CYS A 42 16.48 5.82 3.70
N ASN A 43 15.88 5.41 4.84
CA ASN A 43 14.97 6.22 5.66
C ASN A 43 13.71 6.75 4.92
N GLU A 44 13.19 6.00 3.95
CA GLU A 44 11.99 6.35 3.16
C GLU A 44 11.15 5.13 2.76
N GLY A 45 11.41 3.97 3.37
CA GLY A 45 10.65 2.74 3.13
C GLY A 45 10.99 1.96 1.84
N ASP A 46 11.99 2.38 1.07
CA ASP A 46 12.34 1.77 -0.23
C ASP A 46 13.29 0.56 -0.11
N CYS A 47 14.29 0.60 0.78
CA CYS A 47 15.36 -0.40 0.81
C CYS A 47 15.06 -1.68 1.63
N GLY A 48 14.08 -1.64 2.54
CA GLY A 48 13.75 -2.75 3.44
C GLY A 48 14.79 -3.13 4.49
N ALA A 49 15.95 -2.45 4.61
CA ALA A 49 16.97 -2.76 5.63
C ALA A 49 16.47 -2.58 7.07
N CYS A 50 15.44 -1.74 7.25
CA CYS A 50 14.78 -1.48 8.52
C CYS A 50 13.59 -2.39 8.82
N THR A 51 13.42 -3.48 8.05
CA THR A 51 12.23 -4.34 8.20
C THR A 51 12.19 -4.96 9.58
N VAL A 52 11.02 -4.89 10.21
CA VAL A 52 10.65 -5.63 11.43
C VAL A 52 9.35 -6.39 11.16
N SER A 53 9.01 -7.37 11.99
CA SER A 53 7.68 -7.98 11.93
C SER A 53 6.78 -7.41 13.01
N VAL A 54 5.56 -7.03 12.65
CA VAL A 54 4.53 -6.54 13.55
C VAL A 54 3.33 -7.47 13.49
N THR A 55 2.86 -7.93 14.65
CA THR A 55 1.69 -8.79 14.78
C THR A 55 0.55 -8.05 15.47
N ARG A 56 -0.64 -8.13 14.89
CA ARG A 56 -1.89 -7.55 15.42
C ARG A 56 -3.00 -8.57 15.37
N LEU A 57 -4.08 -8.30 16.09
CA LEU A 57 -5.33 -9.03 15.89
C LEU A 57 -6.07 -8.48 14.67
N GLU A 58 -6.39 -9.37 13.75
CA GLU A 58 -7.21 -9.13 12.57
C GLU A 58 -8.36 -10.15 12.64
N ASN A 59 -9.59 -9.68 12.80
CA ASN A 59 -10.77 -10.55 12.99
C ASN A 59 -10.60 -11.58 14.12
N GLY A 60 -10.01 -11.15 15.24
CA GLY A 60 -9.77 -11.99 16.42
C GLY A 60 -8.58 -12.96 16.29
N ARG A 61 -7.87 -12.97 15.16
CA ARG A 61 -6.71 -13.84 14.92
C ARG A 61 -5.42 -13.05 14.75
N PRO A 62 -4.27 -13.54 15.25
CA PRO A 62 -2.99 -12.90 15.02
C PRO A 62 -2.61 -12.89 13.54
N ALA A 63 -2.18 -11.75 13.05
CA ALA A 63 -1.68 -11.55 11.70
C ALA A 63 -0.32 -10.88 11.76
N ARG A 64 0.73 -11.59 11.33
CA ARG A 64 2.11 -11.10 11.29
C ARG A 64 2.38 -10.43 9.94
N ARG A 65 2.93 -9.21 9.96
CA ARG A 65 3.22 -8.41 8.78
C ARG A 65 4.64 -7.87 8.84
N ALA A 66 5.34 -7.85 7.71
CA ALA A 66 6.61 -7.13 7.59
C ALA A 66 6.30 -5.62 7.44
N LEU A 67 6.99 -4.76 8.20
CA LEU A 67 6.83 -3.30 8.14
C LEU A 67 8.20 -2.61 8.13
N ASN A 68 8.26 -1.42 7.53
CA ASN A 68 9.45 -0.57 7.51
C ASN A 68 9.53 0.28 8.78
N ALA A 69 10.43 -0.03 9.71
CA ALA A 69 10.55 0.70 10.97
C ALA A 69 10.85 2.21 10.78
N CYS A 70 11.52 2.60 9.69
CA CYS A 70 11.88 4.00 9.41
C CYS A 70 10.68 4.92 9.15
N ILE A 71 9.51 4.37 8.81
CA ILE A 71 8.30 5.14 8.47
C ILE A 71 7.10 4.65 9.28
N GLN A 72 7.34 3.99 10.42
CA GLN A 72 6.31 3.67 11.41
C GLN A 72 6.51 4.57 12.61
N LEU A 73 5.51 5.38 12.95
CA LEU A 73 5.57 6.26 14.11
C LEU A 73 5.14 5.48 15.36
N LEU A 74 5.78 5.78 16.50
CA LEU A 74 5.51 5.05 17.75
C LEU A 74 4.03 4.94 18.12
N PRO A 75 3.19 6.00 18.00
CA PRO A 75 1.77 5.90 18.34
C PRO A 75 1.03 4.81 17.55
N MET A 76 1.44 4.55 16.29
CA MET A 76 0.80 3.53 15.46
C MET A 76 1.02 2.12 15.99
N LEU A 77 2.01 1.90 16.85
CA LEU A 77 2.40 0.58 17.38
C LEU A 77 1.65 0.18 18.64
N ASP A 78 0.69 0.99 19.07
CA ASP A 78 -0.18 0.64 20.17
C ASP A 78 -0.95 -0.67 19.89
N GLY A 79 -1.05 -1.53 20.90
CA GLY A 79 -1.77 -2.80 20.86
C GLY A 79 -1.15 -3.86 19.93
N CYS A 80 0.15 -3.83 19.67
CA CYS A 80 0.80 -4.81 18.79
C CYS A 80 2.02 -5.50 19.40
N ALA A 81 2.47 -6.56 18.73
CA ALA A 81 3.74 -7.22 19.03
C ALA A 81 4.76 -6.94 17.92
N VAL A 82 5.86 -6.28 18.28
CA VAL A 82 7.01 -5.99 17.43
C VAL A 82 8.11 -7.02 17.70
N THR A 83 8.58 -7.68 16.65
CA THR A 83 9.77 -8.53 16.69
C THR A 83 10.84 -7.95 15.78
N THR A 84 12.05 -7.79 16.31
CA THR A 84 13.26 -7.35 15.60
C THR A 84 14.16 -8.55 15.28
N VAL A 85 15.25 -8.33 14.55
CA VAL A 85 16.22 -9.40 14.23
C VAL A 85 16.85 -10.04 15.47
N GLU A 86 17.03 -9.26 16.55
CA GLU A 86 17.49 -9.77 17.84
C GLU A 86 16.45 -10.67 18.50
N GLY A 87 15.16 -10.37 18.32
CA GLY A 87 14.05 -11.17 18.83
C GLY A 87 13.82 -12.46 18.06
N ALA A 88 14.29 -12.55 16.82
CA ALA A 88 14.23 -13.76 16.01
C ALA A 88 15.25 -14.84 16.47
N ALA A 89 16.27 -14.47 17.25
CA ALA A 89 17.30 -15.40 17.74
C ALA A 89 17.38 -15.45 19.28
N PRO A 90 16.31 -15.83 20.00
CA PRO A 90 16.33 -15.84 21.46
C PRO A 90 17.40 -16.82 21.97
N ALA A 91 18.21 -16.34 22.93
CA ALA A 91 19.32 -17.10 23.52
C ALA A 91 20.31 -17.70 22.49
N GLY A 92 20.45 -17.07 21.32
CA GLY A 92 21.36 -17.50 20.26
C GLY A 92 20.85 -18.66 19.38
N ARG A 93 19.62 -19.16 19.63
CA ARG A 93 18.97 -20.15 18.76
C ARG A 93 18.46 -19.43 17.50
N LEU A 94 19.04 -19.73 16.34
CA LEU A 94 18.70 -19.03 15.10
C LEU A 94 17.30 -19.45 14.61
N HIS A 95 16.53 -18.48 14.15
CA HIS A 95 15.31 -18.76 13.38
C HIS A 95 15.67 -19.41 12.03
N PRO A 96 14.84 -20.30 11.46
CA PRO A 96 15.10 -20.92 10.15
C PRO A 96 15.47 -19.93 9.03
N ALA A 97 14.91 -18.72 9.06
CA ALA A 97 15.29 -17.62 8.15
C ALA A 97 16.77 -17.22 8.28
N GLN A 98 17.29 -17.11 9.50
CA GLN A 98 18.70 -16.78 9.76
C GLN A 98 19.60 -17.94 9.36
N GLU A 99 19.25 -19.17 9.76
CA GLU A 99 20.01 -20.38 9.42
C GLU A 99 20.13 -20.57 7.90
N ALA A 100 19.02 -20.43 7.17
CA ALA A 100 19.00 -20.59 5.72
C ALA A 100 19.86 -19.53 5.01
N ILE A 101 19.79 -18.26 5.43
CA ILE A 101 20.62 -17.19 4.85
C ILE A 101 22.11 -17.46 5.11
N VAL A 102 22.49 -17.90 6.31
CA VAL A 102 23.89 -18.24 6.61
C VAL A 102 24.35 -19.42 5.75
N ARG A 103 23.58 -20.53 5.76
CA ARG A 103 23.94 -21.78 5.07
C ARG A 103 24.10 -21.60 3.56
N LEU A 104 23.24 -20.79 2.95
CA LEU A 104 23.23 -20.59 1.51
C LEU A 104 24.12 -19.44 1.04
N HIS A 105 24.92 -18.84 1.93
CA HIS A 105 25.76 -17.68 1.61
C HIS A 105 24.94 -16.47 1.13
N GLY A 106 23.74 -16.29 1.69
CA GLY A 106 22.85 -15.16 1.41
C GLY A 106 23.27 -13.84 2.06
N SER A 107 24.43 -13.79 2.73
CA SER A 107 24.96 -12.60 3.37
C SER A 107 26.42 -12.39 3.01
N GLN A 108 26.76 -11.19 2.51
CA GLN A 108 28.14 -10.76 2.26
C GLN A 108 28.51 -9.60 3.20
N CYS A 109 28.18 -8.35 2.84
CA CYS A 109 28.44 -7.19 3.71
C CYS A 109 27.60 -7.18 5.00
N GLY A 110 26.52 -7.97 5.06
CA GLY A 110 25.67 -8.12 6.24
C GLY A 110 24.67 -7.00 6.49
N PHE A 111 24.77 -5.84 5.84
CA PHE A 111 23.96 -4.67 6.20
C PHE A 111 22.46 -4.84 5.92
N CYS A 112 22.11 -5.41 4.76
CA CYS A 112 20.71 -5.69 4.40
C CYS A 112 20.14 -6.95 5.06
N THR A 113 21.01 -7.81 5.59
CA THR A 113 20.67 -9.15 6.07
C THR A 113 19.56 -9.14 7.13
N PRO A 114 19.56 -8.26 8.16
CA PRO A 114 18.46 -8.15 9.11
C PRO A 114 17.10 -7.91 8.44
N GLY A 115 17.05 -7.04 7.43
CA GLY A 115 15.82 -6.76 6.70
C GLY A 115 15.27 -7.98 5.97
N PHE A 116 16.13 -8.75 5.29
CA PHE A 116 15.75 -10.00 4.64
C PHE A 116 15.27 -11.06 5.64
N VAL A 117 15.98 -11.22 6.76
CA VAL A 117 15.57 -12.12 7.85
C VAL A 117 14.16 -11.78 8.31
N MET A 118 13.87 -10.49 8.56
CA MET A 118 12.57 -10.09 9.10
C MET A 118 11.43 -10.19 8.08
N SER A 119 11.69 -9.98 6.79
CA SER A 119 10.69 -10.26 5.74
C SER A 119 10.32 -11.74 5.69
N ILE A 120 11.31 -12.65 5.77
CA ILE A 120 11.07 -14.10 5.78
C ILE A 120 10.40 -14.53 7.09
N HIS A 121 10.85 -14.02 8.24
CA HIS A 121 10.23 -14.30 9.54
C HIS A 121 8.76 -13.86 9.59
N ALA A 122 8.41 -12.73 8.97
CA ALA A 122 7.03 -12.31 8.84
C ALA A 122 6.20 -13.30 8.00
N ALA A 123 6.76 -13.78 6.89
CA ALA A 123 6.14 -14.73 5.98
C ALA A 123 5.94 -16.15 6.54
N CYS A 124 6.71 -16.53 7.58
CA CYS A 124 6.53 -17.79 8.31
C CYS A 124 5.52 -17.66 9.46
N GLY A 125 5.02 -16.46 9.76
CA GLY A 125 4.07 -16.21 10.84
C GLY A 125 2.60 -16.40 10.45
N PRO A 126 1.68 -16.30 11.43
CA PRO A 126 0.25 -16.46 11.18
C PRO A 126 -0.30 -15.35 10.29
N GLY A 127 -1.29 -15.71 9.47
CA GLY A 127 -2.00 -14.80 8.59
C GLY A 127 -1.17 -14.23 7.43
N ALA A 128 -0.02 -14.81 7.08
CA ALA A 128 0.89 -14.31 6.04
C ALA A 128 0.15 -13.94 4.73
N PRO A 129 0.55 -12.86 4.04
CA PRO A 129 -0.09 -12.42 2.80
C PRO A 129 0.19 -13.38 1.64
N PRO A 130 -0.58 -13.32 0.53
CA PRO A 130 -0.37 -14.19 -0.63
C PRO A 130 1.05 -14.11 -1.23
N GLU A 131 1.70 -12.95 -1.15
CA GLU A 131 3.10 -12.77 -1.59
C GLU A 131 4.08 -13.70 -0.88
N ALA A 132 3.72 -14.22 0.29
CA ALA A 132 4.56 -15.13 1.05
C ALA A 132 4.82 -16.48 0.33
N ASP A 133 4.01 -16.82 -0.68
CA ASP A 133 4.18 -18.01 -1.53
C ASP A 133 5.16 -17.77 -2.71
N SER A 134 5.52 -16.51 -2.98
CA SER A 134 6.41 -16.10 -4.07
C SER A 134 7.64 -15.38 -3.49
N PRO A 135 8.80 -16.06 -3.32
CA PRO A 135 10.01 -15.42 -2.82
C PRO A 135 10.42 -14.13 -3.54
N PRO A 136 10.29 -14.00 -4.88
CA PRO A 136 10.54 -12.73 -5.57
C PRO A 136 9.61 -11.61 -5.10
N ASP A 137 8.30 -11.86 -4.98
CA ASP A 137 7.34 -10.85 -4.52
C ASP A 137 7.55 -10.51 -3.04
N LEU A 138 7.80 -11.52 -2.21
CA LEU A 138 8.07 -11.38 -0.78
C LEU A 138 9.29 -10.48 -0.52
N LEU A 139 10.37 -10.70 -1.29
CA LEU A 139 11.64 -10.02 -1.10
C LEU A 139 11.83 -8.79 -1.99
N ALA A 140 10.85 -8.45 -2.84
CA ALA A 140 10.93 -7.29 -3.74
C ALA A 140 11.19 -5.98 -2.97
N GLY A 141 10.73 -5.89 -1.71
CA GLY A 141 10.93 -4.73 -0.83
C GLY A 141 12.28 -4.65 -0.12
N ASN A 142 13.20 -5.58 -0.38
CA ASN A 142 14.51 -5.64 0.28
C ASN A 142 15.62 -5.51 -0.75
N LEU A 143 16.43 -4.46 -0.66
CA LEU A 143 17.52 -4.23 -1.60
C LEU A 143 18.84 -4.81 -1.09
N CYS A 144 19.48 -5.61 -1.94
CA CYS A 144 20.85 -6.09 -1.73
C CYS A 144 21.74 -5.64 -2.89
N ARG A 145 22.92 -5.10 -2.56
CA ARG A 145 23.91 -4.67 -3.56
C ARG A 145 25.03 -5.70 -3.80
N CYS A 146 25.09 -6.76 -3.00
CA CYS A 146 26.24 -7.68 -2.96
C CYS A 146 25.93 -9.07 -3.53
N THR A 147 24.78 -9.66 -3.18
CA THR A 147 24.56 -11.11 -3.34
C THR A 147 23.96 -11.53 -4.69
N GLY A 148 23.39 -10.61 -5.46
CA GLY A 148 22.66 -10.95 -6.68
C GLY A 148 21.34 -11.71 -6.44
N TYR A 149 20.80 -11.70 -5.22
CA TYR A 149 19.49 -12.25 -4.80
C TYR A 149 19.29 -13.77 -4.87
N GLY A 150 19.93 -14.52 -5.77
CA GLY A 150 19.71 -15.95 -5.94
C GLY A 150 19.70 -16.76 -4.62
N PRO A 151 20.77 -16.65 -3.80
CA PRO A 151 20.82 -17.31 -2.48
C PRO A 151 19.71 -16.88 -1.51
N LEU A 152 19.27 -15.63 -1.55
CA LEU A 152 18.24 -15.09 -0.66
C LEU A 152 16.85 -15.62 -1.02
N LEU A 153 16.57 -15.75 -2.32
CA LEU A 153 15.32 -16.37 -2.81
C LEU A 153 15.22 -17.83 -2.35
N GLU A 154 16.33 -18.57 -2.41
CA GLU A 154 16.37 -19.95 -1.96
C GLU A 154 16.28 -20.06 -0.42
N ALA A 155 16.91 -19.14 0.31
CA ALA A 155 16.78 -19.07 1.77
C ALA A 155 15.32 -18.85 2.20
N ALA A 156 14.59 -17.98 1.50
CA ALA A 156 13.16 -17.77 1.76
C ALA A 156 12.34 -19.04 1.55
N ARG A 157 12.59 -19.81 0.47
CA ARG A 157 11.90 -21.10 0.24
C ARG A 157 12.19 -22.10 1.35
N GLN A 158 13.46 -22.26 1.72
CA GLN A 158 13.86 -23.23 2.74
C GLN A 158 13.33 -22.89 4.13
N ALA A 159 13.39 -21.61 4.51
CA ALA A 159 12.86 -21.16 5.80
C ALA A 159 11.33 -21.31 5.89
N ARG A 160 10.62 -21.11 4.77
CA ARG A 160 9.17 -21.31 4.66
C ARG A 160 8.74 -22.77 4.77
N ALA A 161 9.58 -23.70 4.33
CA ALA A 161 9.34 -25.14 4.42
C ALA A 161 9.79 -25.74 5.77
N ALA A 162 10.55 -24.99 6.57
CA ALA A 162 11.08 -25.46 7.83
C ALA A 162 9.99 -25.53 8.92
N PRO A 163 10.12 -26.45 9.90
CA PRO A 163 9.25 -26.46 11.06
C PRO A 163 9.29 -25.14 11.82
N ARG A 164 8.13 -24.74 12.32
CA ARG A 164 8.03 -23.57 13.20
C ARG A 164 8.85 -23.81 14.47
N PRO A 165 9.64 -22.81 14.94
CA PRO A 165 10.40 -22.94 16.16
C PRO A 165 9.55 -23.16 17.42
N ASP A 166 10.01 -24.02 18.33
CA ASP A 166 9.30 -24.40 19.57
C ASP A 166 9.15 -23.24 20.59
N TRP A 167 9.98 -22.21 20.46
CA TRP A 167 10.02 -21.07 21.37
C TRP A 167 9.09 -19.93 20.95
N GLU A 168 8.54 -19.97 19.74
CA GLU A 168 7.57 -18.96 19.33
C GLU A 168 6.21 -19.26 19.98
N PRO A 169 5.57 -18.28 20.64
CA PRO A 169 4.28 -18.49 21.31
C PRO A 169 3.21 -18.90 20.31
N ASP A 170 2.48 -19.98 20.56
CA ASP A 170 1.43 -20.45 19.65
C ASP A 170 0.37 -19.35 19.34
N GLU A 171 -0.45 -19.59 18.32
CA GLU A 171 -1.42 -18.59 17.85
C GLU A 171 -2.43 -18.20 18.95
N ALA A 172 -2.83 -19.13 19.82
CA ALA A 172 -3.78 -18.86 20.90
C ALA A 172 -3.16 -18.02 22.01
N ALA A 173 -1.93 -18.34 22.42
CA ALA A 173 -1.16 -17.58 23.40
C ALA A 173 -0.88 -16.16 22.89
N LEU A 174 -0.47 -16.02 21.63
CA LEU A 174 -0.26 -14.71 21.00
C LEU A 174 -1.56 -13.91 20.90
N ALA A 175 -2.67 -14.55 20.55
CA ALA A 175 -3.97 -13.89 20.52
C ALA A 175 -4.40 -13.41 21.91
N ALA A 176 -4.16 -14.19 22.96
CA ALA A 176 -4.50 -13.82 24.34
C ALA A 176 -3.69 -12.61 24.81
N MET A 177 -2.37 -12.60 24.55
CA MET A 177 -1.51 -11.46 24.89
C MET A 177 -1.92 -10.18 24.16
N LEU A 178 -2.24 -10.26 22.86
CA LEU A 178 -2.69 -9.11 22.07
C LEU A 178 -4.06 -8.60 22.53
N ARG A 179 -5.02 -9.51 22.81
CA ARG A 179 -6.35 -9.15 23.33
C ARG A 179 -6.26 -8.40 24.64
N GLY A 180 -5.30 -8.76 25.50
CA GLY A 180 -5.06 -8.07 26.77
C GLY A 180 -4.59 -6.61 26.63
N MET A 181 -4.18 -6.17 25.43
CA MET A 181 -3.82 -4.78 25.13
C MET A 181 -4.88 -4.04 24.31
N GLU A 182 -5.96 -4.70 23.89
CA GLU A 182 -7.06 -4.04 23.19
C GLU A 182 -7.97 -3.32 24.20
N ASP A 183 -8.33 -2.09 23.87
CA ASP A 183 -9.30 -1.27 24.57
C ASP A 183 -10.00 -0.36 23.54
N ASP A 184 -11.12 0.25 23.93
CA ASP A 184 -11.85 1.22 23.09
C ASP A 184 -11.64 2.66 23.61
N GLU A 185 -10.51 2.93 24.29
CA GLU A 185 -10.18 4.25 24.79
C GLU A 185 -9.47 5.11 23.73
N ASP A 186 -9.78 6.40 23.71
CA ASP A 186 -8.96 7.38 22.98
C ASP A 186 -7.57 7.48 23.63
N LEU A 187 -6.54 7.61 22.81
CA LEU A 187 -5.15 7.82 23.24
C LEU A 187 -4.72 9.26 22.92
N ARG A 188 -4.11 9.95 23.89
CA ARG A 188 -3.47 11.25 23.69
C ARG A 188 -2.04 11.22 24.23
N LEU A 189 -1.08 11.56 23.38
CA LEU A 189 0.33 11.60 23.72
C LEU A 189 0.85 13.02 23.55
N GLU A 190 1.86 13.36 24.35
CA GLU A 190 2.53 14.64 24.27
C GLU A 190 4.01 14.44 24.61
N GLY A 191 4.87 14.95 23.73
CA GLY A 191 6.31 14.82 23.86
C GLY A 191 7.03 15.53 22.73
N GLY A 192 8.24 16.02 22.98
CA GLY A 192 9.04 16.71 21.95
C GLY A 192 8.39 17.98 21.37
N GLY A 193 7.42 18.59 22.06
CA GLY A 193 6.67 19.74 21.55
C GLY A 193 5.56 19.39 20.55
N CYS A 194 5.21 18.11 20.39
CA CYS A 194 4.13 17.64 19.53
C CYS A 194 3.05 16.95 20.35
N VAL A 195 1.78 17.20 19.99
CA VAL A 195 0.60 16.53 20.56
C VAL A 195 0.05 15.54 19.53
N ALA A 196 -0.25 14.33 19.96
CA ALA A 196 -0.90 13.34 19.12
C ALA A 196 -2.17 12.80 19.75
N HIS A 197 -3.16 12.57 18.90
CA HIS A 197 -4.43 11.95 19.25
C HIS A 197 -4.62 10.68 18.42
N ALA A 198 -5.13 9.62 19.03
CA ALA A 198 -5.58 8.42 18.35
C ALA A 198 -6.96 8.04 18.88
N PRO A 199 -8.04 8.58 18.27
CA PRO A 199 -9.41 8.28 18.67
C PRO A 199 -9.77 6.81 18.36
N ALA A 200 -10.61 6.21 19.22
CA ALA A 200 -11.03 4.82 19.10
C ALA A 200 -12.25 4.59 18.20
N SER A 201 -12.99 5.65 17.84
CA SER A 201 -14.19 5.56 17.00
C SER A 201 -14.17 6.55 15.84
N LEU A 202 -14.96 6.26 14.80
CA LEU A 202 -15.07 7.14 13.63
C LEU A 202 -15.71 8.49 14.00
N GLU A 203 -16.65 8.48 14.94
CA GLU A 203 -17.29 9.69 15.43
C GLU A 203 -16.29 10.63 16.12
N ALA A 204 -15.50 10.10 17.08
CA ALA A 204 -14.47 10.85 17.76
C ALA A 204 -13.40 11.38 16.78
N LEU A 205 -13.01 10.57 15.79
CA LEU A 205 -12.10 10.99 14.74
C LEU A 205 -12.61 12.18 13.92
N CYS A 206 -13.87 12.12 13.48
CA CYS A 206 -14.45 13.19 12.65
C CYS A 206 -14.73 14.47 13.46
N ALA A 207 -15.08 14.34 14.74
CA ALA A 207 -15.22 15.48 15.64
C ALA A 207 -13.88 16.16 15.87
N LEU A 208 -12.85 15.39 16.20
CA LEU A 208 -11.51 15.92 16.45
C LEU A 208 -10.91 16.58 15.21
N ALA A 209 -11.06 15.98 14.02
CA ALA A 209 -10.59 16.59 12.78
C ALA A 209 -11.30 17.92 12.47
N ALA A 210 -12.59 18.04 12.77
CA ALA A 210 -13.34 19.28 12.61
C ALA A 210 -12.91 20.37 13.61
N GLU A 211 -12.59 19.98 14.85
CA GLU A 211 -12.07 20.89 15.88
C GLU A 211 -10.61 21.31 15.63
N ARG A 212 -9.83 20.44 15.00
CA ARG A 212 -8.39 20.60 14.73
C ARG A 212 -8.08 20.53 13.23
N PRO A 213 -8.59 21.48 12.43
CA PRO A 213 -8.49 21.40 10.97
C PRO A 213 -7.06 21.51 10.41
N GLN A 214 -6.09 21.94 11.25
CA GLN A 214 -4.67 22.03 10.90
C GLN A 214 -3.86 20.81 11.34
N ALA A 215 -4.43 19.92 12.16
CA ALA A 215 -3.73 18.74 12.64
C ALA A 215 -3.50 17.77 11.47
N LEU A 216 -2.31 17.20 11.41
CA LEU A 216 -1.95 16.28 10.35
C LEU A 216 -2.54 14.89 10.64
N VAL A 217 -3.41 14.41 9.76
CA VAL A 217 -4.02 13.08 9.87
C VAL A 217 -3.06 12.01 9.34
N VAL A 218 -2.82 10.98 10.15
CA VAL A 218 -1.86 9.90 9.86
C VAL A 218 -2.56 8.54 9.86
N ALA A 219 -2.56 7.90 8.70
CA ALA A 219 -2.98 6.51 8.53
C ALA A 219 -1.75 5.57 8.54
N GLY A 220 -1.38 5.02 7.37
CA GLY A 220 -0.24 4.11 7.22
C GLY A 220 1.15 4.75 7.31
N ALA A 221 1.23 6.08 7.37
CA ALA A 221 2.46 6.89 7.40
C ALA A 221 3.44 6.66 6.22
N THR A 222 3.02 6.03 5.12
CA THR A 222 3.91 5.75 3.98
C THR A 222 4.27 6.99 3.15
N ASP A 223 3.51 8.07 3.29
CA ASP A 223 3.83 9.39 2.74
C ASP A 223 4.28 10.34 3.87
N VAL A 224 3.49 10.44 4.95
CA VAL A 224 3.81 11.26 6.14
C VAL A 224 5.19 10.94 6.71
N GLY A 225 5.59 9.66 6.73
CA GLY A 225 6.91 9.26 7.18
C GLY A 225 8.02 9.96 6.40
N LEU A 226 7.88 10.12 5.08
CA LEU A 226 8.85 10.86 4.26
C LEU A 226 8.81 12.36 4.53
N TRP A 227 7.65 12.91 4.89
CA TRP A 227 7.56 14.32 5.28
C TRP A 227 8.40 14.56 6.54
N LEU A 228 8.35 13.64 7.50
CA LEU A 228 9.18 13.72 8.70
C LEU A 228 10.66 13.39 8.42
N THR A 229 10.97 12.30 7.71
CA THR A 229 12.35 11.80 7.57
C THR A 229 13.14 12.43 6.42
N LYS A 230 12.47 12.93 5.38
CA LYS A 230 13.10 13.50 4.18
C LYS A 230 12.88 14.99 4.03
N ARG A 231 11.68 15.47 4.35
CA ARG A 231 11.41 16.93 4.33
C ARG A 231 11.74 17.60 5.65
N LEU A 232 11.91 16.82 6.72
CA LEU A 232 12.18 17.32 8.07
C LEU A 232 11.03 18.22 8.57
N ASP A 233 9.81 17.91 8.16
CA ASP A 233 8.62 18.61 8.61
C ASP A 233 8.40 18.32 10.11
N GLU A 234 8.02 19.35 10.87
CA GLU A 234 7.83 19.26 12.32
C GLU A 234 6.38 19.62 12.71
N PRO A 235 5.39 18.77 12.40
CA PRO A 235 4.00 19.05 12.73
C PRO A 235 3.82 19.12 14.25
N ALA A 236 3.16 20.19 14.72
CA ALA A 236 2.86 20.38 16.13
C ALA A 236 1.73 19.47 16.64
N GLU A 237 0.83 19.02 15.74
CA GLU A 237 -0.35 18.24 16.10
C GLU A 237 -0.63 17.13 15.08
N LEU A 238 -0.90 15.92 15.57
CA LEU A 238 -1.14 14.71 14.78
C LEU A 238 -2.45 14.01 15.19
N ILE A 239 -3.19 13.49 14.22
CA ILE A 239 -4.37 12.65 14.46
C ILE A 239 -4.18 11.30 13.77
N PHE A 240 -3.99 10.23 14.54
CA PHE A 240 -3.79 8.89 14.03
C PHE A 240 -5.11 8.12 13.86
N THR A 241 -5.28 7.44 12.74
CA THR A 241 -6.53 6.69 12.44
C THR A 241 -6.47 5.21 12.85
N HIS A 242 -5.33 4.73 13.35
CA HIS A 242 -5.05 3.30 13.50
C HIS A 242 -5.94 2.56 14.52
N ARG A 243 -6.58 3.29 15.45
CA ARG A 243 -7.50 2.72 16.46
C ARG A 243 -8.95 2.62 15.97
N VAL A 244 -9.32 3.38 14.93
CA VAL A 244 -10.67 3.41 14.36
C VAL A 244 -10.94 2.14 13.53
N LYS A 245 -11.64 1.18 14.11
CA LYS A 245 -11.95 -0.13 13.50
C LYS A 245 -12.92 0.01 12.31
N GLU A 246 -13.80 1.00 12.35
CA GLU A 246 -14.82 1.28 11.33
C GLU A 246 -14.19 1.73 10.00
N LEU A 247 -13.04 2.40 10.03
CA LEU A 247 -12.31 2.79 8.82
C LEU A 247 -11.62 1.63 8.12
N ARG A 248 -11.50 0.47 8.76
CA ARG A 248 -10.84 -0.74 8.23
C ARG A 248 -11.82 -1.77 7.67
N GLN A 249 -13.09 -1.41 7.54
CA GLN A 249 -14.12 -2.32 7.05
C GLN A 249 -14.16 -2.35 5.52
N ILE A 250 -14.41 -3.54 4.97
CA ILE A 250 -14.80 -3.74 3.57
C ILE A 250 -16.21 -4.34 3.59
N ILE A 251 -17.15 -3.67 2.95
CA ILE A 251 -18.51 -4.18 2.77
C ILE A 251 -18.65 -4.59 1.31
N ASP A 252 -18.64 -5.90 1.09
CA ASP A 252 -18.73 -6.51 -0.23
C ASP A 252 -20.19 -6.90 -0.54
N ARG A 253 -20.84 -6.16 -1.44
CA ARG A 253 -22.22 -6.42 -1.90
C ARG A 253 -22.22 -6.75 -3.39
N GLU A 254 -23.35 -7.28 -3.89
CA GLU A 254 -23.51 -7.75 -5.27
C GLU A 254 -23.22 -6.69 -6.34
N ASN A 255 -23.62 -5.42 -6.11
CA ASN A 255 -23.49 -4.35 -7.10
C ASN A 255 -22.37 -3.34 -6.79
N GLU A 256 -21.89 -3.30 -5.54
CA GLU A 256 -20.96 -2.28 -5.07
C GLU A 256 -20.11 -2.81 -3.92
N ILE A 257 -18.85 -2.38 -3.89
CA ILE A 257 -17.92 -2.62 -2.79
C ILE A 257 -17.67 -1.30 -2.08
N THR A 258 -17.94 -1.23 -0.78
CA THR A 258 -17.53 -0.10 0.06
C THR A 258 -16.23 -0.45 0.76
N ILE A 259 -15.22 0.41 0.60
CA ILE A 259 -13.88 0.25 1.16
C ILE A 259 -13.65 1.40 2.13
N GLY A 260 -13.50 1.11 3.43
CA GLY A 260 -13.14 2.12 4.41
C GLY A 260 -11.78 2.76 4.11
N ALA A 261 -11.61 4.04 4.42
CA ALA A 261 -10.40 4.79 4.08
C ALA A 261 -9.12 4.23 4.74
N GLY A 262 -9.26 3.57 5.89
CA GLY A 262 -8.18 2.94 6.65
C GLY A 262 -7.85 1.52 6.20
N VAL A 263 -8.54 0.96 5.19
CA VAL A 263 -8.23 -0.36 4.64
C VAL A 263 -6.85 -0.34 3.98
N ARG A 264 -5.98 -1.27 4.40
CA ARG A 264 -4.63 -1.42 3.84
C ARG A 264 -4.67 -2.11 2.49
N TYR A 265 -3.66 -1.87 1.66
CA TYR A 265 -3.54 -2.52 0.36
C TYR A 265 -3.58 -4.05 0.44
N VAL A 266 -2.88 -4.62 1.43
CA VAL A 266 -2.86 -6.08 1.64
C VAL A 266 -4.25 -6.65 1.92
N ASP A 267 -5.11 -5.91 2.63
CA ASP A 267 -6.46 -6.36 2.98
C ASP A 267 -7.44 -6.19 1.82
N ALA A 268 -7.27 -5.12 1.04
CA ALA A 268 -8.13 -4.84 -0.12
C ALA A 268 -7.85 -5.77 -1.30
N ARG A 269 -6.60 -6.23 -1.47
CA ARG A 269 -6.14 -6.97 -2.65
C ARG A 269 -7.02 -8.18 -3.00
N PRO A 270 -7.36 -9.11 -2.08
CA PRO A 270 -8.17 -10.28 -2.43
C PRO A 270 -9.58 -9.91 -2.88
N VAL A 271 -10.18 -8.89 -2.27
CA VAL A 271 -11.54 -8.45 -2.62
C VAL A 271 -11.54 -7.76 -3.98
N LEU A 272 -10.59 -6.85 -4.20
CA LEU A 272 -10.48 -6.10 -5.45
C LEU A 272 -10.07 -6.97 -6.63
N ALA A 273 -9.22 -7.97 -6.42
CA ALA A 273 -8.86 -8.95 -7.46
C ALA A 273 -10.08 -9.74 -7.96
N ARG A 274 -11.02 -10.10 -7.06
CA ARG A 274 -12.28 -10.75 -7.47
C ARG A 274 -13.24 -9.81 -8.18
N ALA A 275 -13.20 -8.52 -7.85
CA ALA A 275 -14.06 -7.51 -8.47
C ALA A 275 -13.60 -7.16 -9.88
N ALA A 276 -12.29 -6.97 -10.06
CA ALA A 276 -11.64 -6.77 -11.35
C ALA A 276 -10.21 -7.30 -11.27
N THR A 277 -9.89 -8.30 -12.10
CA THR A 277 -8.66 -9.11 -11.97
C THR A 277 -7.39 -8.26 -11.93
N ASP A 278 -7.31 -7.24 -12.80
CA ASP A 278 -6.14 -6.37 -12.90
C ASP A 278 -5.92 -5.46 -11.69
N LEU A 279 -6.93 -5.24 -10.83
CA LEU A 279 -6.72 -4.51 -9.57
C LEU A 279 -5.81 -5.29 -8.61
N GLY A 280 -5.92 -6.62 -8.59
CA GLY A 280 -5.07 -7.47 -7.76
C GLY A 280 -3.60 -7.41 -8.17
N GLU A 281 -3.35 -7.41 -9.48
CA GLU A 281 -2.02 -7.28 -10.08
C GLU A 281 -1.46 -5.86 -9.91
N LEU A 282 -2.31 -4.84 -10.08
CA LEU A 282 -1.91 -3.47 -9.84
C LEU A 282 -1.46 -3.25 -8.40
N ILE A 283 -2.26 -3.74 -7.43
CA ILE A 283 -1.89 -3.66 -6.01
C ILE A 283 -0.59 -4.41 -5.72
N ARG A 284 -0.36 -5.58 -6.33
CA ARG A 284 0.91 -6.33 -6.18
C ARG A 284 2.14 -5.47 -6.50
N ARG A 285 2.01 -4.52 -7.43
CA ARG A 285 3.09 -3.62 -7.89
C ARG A 285 3.16 -2.27 -7.17
N ILE A 286 2.33 -2.05 -6.14
CA ILE A 286 2.39 -0.84 -5.31
C ILE A 286 3.47 -1.02 -4.24
N GLY A 287 4.56 -0.27 -4.35
CA GLY A 287 5.64 -0.27 -3.37
C GLY A 287 6.12 -1.67 -3.00
N SER A 288 6.55 -1.83 -1.74
CA SER A 288 6.91 -3.11 -1.13
C SER A 288 5.76 -3.78 -0.41
N VAL A 289 5.93 -5.07 -0.10
CA VAL A 289 5.06 -5.78 0.84
C VAL A 289 4.96 -5.00 2.15
N GLN A 290 6.07 -4.43 2.63
CA GLN A 290 6.13 -3.58 3.82
C GLN A 290 5.26 -2.32 3.67
N VAL A 291 5.35 -1.64 2.51
CA VAL A 291 4.49 -0.49 2.20
C VAL A 291 3.02 -0.91 2.11
N ARG A 292 2.68 -2.03 1.46
CA ARG A 292 1.28 -2.50 1.34
C ARG A 292 0.66 -2.97 2.64
N ASN A 293 1.49 -3.42 3.58
CA ASN A 293 1.09 -3.82 4.92
C ASN A 293 0.78 -2.64 5.85
N ALA A 294 1.11 -1.40 5.46
CA ALA A 294 0.80 -0.18 6.23
C ALA A 294 -0.06 0.80 5.44
N GLY A 295 0.30 1.05 4.19
CA GLY A 295 -0.35 2.00 3.29
C GLY A 295 -1.82 1.67 3.08
N THR A 296 -2.65 2.70 3.18
CA THR A 296 -4.10 2.60 3.07
C THR A 296 -4.59 3.19 1.75
N ILE A 297 -5.64 2.61 1.16
CA ILE A 297 -6.21 3.14 -0.08
C ILE A 297 -6.73 4.57 0.13
N GLY A 298 -7.45 4.82 1.24
CA GLY A 298 -7.96 6.16 1.53
C GLY A 298 -6.86 7.19 1.74
N GLY A 299 -5.78 6.83 2.45
CA GLY A 299 -4.60 7.68 2.56
C GLY A 299 -3.95 8.03 1.22
N ASN A 300 -3.85 7.06 0.30
CA ASN A 300 -3.31 7.30 -1.04
C ASN A 300 -4.20 8.26 -1.86
N ILE A 301 -5.52 8.07 -1.82
CA ILE A 301 -6.47 8.96 -2.49
C ILE A 301 -6.43 10.36 -1.86
N ALA A 302 -6.49 10.46 -0.53
CA ALA A 302 -6.48 11.74 0.18
C ALA A 302 -5.18 12.54 -0.02
N ASN A 303 -4.05 11.86 -0.25
CA ASN A 303 -2.78 12.50 -0.60
C ASN A 303 -2.81 13.14 -2.00
N GLY A 304 -3.57 12.55 -2.93
CA GLY A 304 -3.80 13.12 -4.27
C GLY A 304 -2.56 13.19 -5.16
N SER A 305 -1.68 12.20 -5.07
CA SER A 305 -0.50 12.11 -5.93
C SER A 305 -0.88 11.86 -7.40
N PRO A 306 -0.35 12.61 -8.38
CA PRO A 306 -0.66 12.44 -9.82
C PRO A 306 -0.21 11.11 -10.41
N ILE A 307 0.69 10.45 -9.69
CA ILE A 307 1.33 9.16 -10.02
C ILE A 307 0.87 8.07 -9.05
N GLY A 308 -0.20 8.31 -8.28
CA GLY A 308 -0.82 7.30 -7.43
C GLY A 308 -1.44 6.19 -8.27
N ASP A 309 -1.12 4.94 -7.95
CA ASP A 309 -1.43 3.81 -8.82
C ASP A 309 -2.92 3.48 -8.87
N MET A 310 -3.63 3.59 -7.74
CA MET A 310 -5.03 3.19 -7.64
C MET A 310 -6.02 4.16 -8.29
N ALA A 311 -5.73 5.46 -8.24
CA ALA A 311 -6.68 6.49 -8.62
C ALA A 311 -7.18 6.31 -10.07
N PRO A 312 -6.32 6.10 -11.10
CA PRO A 312 -6.81 5.89 -12.46
C PRO A 312 -7.70 4.64 -12.60
N ALA A 313 -7.39 3.54 -11.93
CA ALA A 313 -8.19 2.32 -12.01
C ALA A 313 -9.57 2.49 -11.35
N LEU A 314 -9.61 3.13 -10.18
CA LEU A 314 -10.85 3.45 -9.48
C LEU A 314 -11.69 4.47 -10.27
N ILE A 315 -11.03 5.47 -10.88
CA ILE A 315 -11.70 6.41 -11.79
C ILE A 315 -12.25 5.65 -12.99
N ALA A 316 -11.52 4.72 -13.61
CA ALA A 316 -12.00 3.96 -14.77
C ALA A 316 -13.25 3.13 -14.45
N LEU A 317 -13.35 2.60 -13.23
CA LEU A 317 -14.52 1.85 -12.74
C LEU A 317 -15.67 2.73 -12.22
N GLY A 318 -15.53 4.05 -12.21
CA GLY A 318 -16.58 4.95 -11.74
C GLY A 318 -16.74 5.01 -10.23
N ALA A 319 -15.64 4.83 -9.49
CA ALA A 319 -15.66 4.95 -8.04
C ALA A 319 -16.12 6.34 -7.57
N ARG A 320 -16.81 6.36 -6.43
CA ARG A 320 -17.17 7.56 -5.68
C ARG A 320 -16.44 7.54 -4.35
N ILE A 321 -16.28 8.70 -3.73
CA ILE A 321 -15.75 8.81 -2.38
C ILE A 321 -16.78 9.41 -1.43
N GLU A 322 -16.55 9.18 -0.15
CA GLU A 322 -17.29 9.75 0.96
C GLU A 322 -16.37 10.61 1.81
N LEU A 323 -16.77 11.87 1.97
CA LEU A 323 -16.08 12.87 2.78
C LEU A 323 -16.96 13.25 3.97
N ARG A 324 -16.38 13.29 5.16
CA ARG A 324 -17.09 13.57 6.41
C ARG A 324 -16.44 14.72 7.17
N HIS A 325 -17.26 15.68 7.63
CA HIS A 325 -16.85 16.78 8.49
C HIS A 325 -17.74 16.79 9.74
N GLY A 326 -17.22 16.31 10.87
CA GLY A 326 -18.03 16.04 12.07
C GLY A 326 -19.13 15.03 11.74
N ALA A 327 -20.41 15.42 11.90
CA ALA A 327 -21.56 14.57 11.55
C ALA A 327 -21.99 14.68 10.06
N ARG A 328 -21.52 15.68 9.32
CA ARG A 328 -21.96 15.93 7.93
C ARG A 328 -21.22 15.01 6.97
N LEU A 329 -21.96 14.34 6.08
CA LEU A 329 -21.44 13.44 5.05
C LEU A 329 -21.77 14.00 3.67
N ARG A 330 -20.78 14.03 2.76
CA ARG A 330 -20.99 14.28 1.33
C ARG A 330 -20.29 13.23 0.48
N SER A 331 -20.76 13.08 -0.76
CA SER A 331 -20.18 12.14 -1.73
C SER A 331 -20.06 12.77 -3.10
N LEU A 332 -18.96 12.48 -3.78
CA LEU A 332 -18.65 12.94 -5.13
C LEU A 332 -17.95 11.82 -5.94
N PRO A 333 -18.00 11.87 -7.29
CA PRO A 333 -17.15 11.03 -8.13
C PRO A 333 -15.67 11.21 -7.77
N LEU A 334 -14.89 10.13 -7.80
CA LEU A 334 -13.47 10.19 -7.46
C LEU A 334 -12.69 11.12 -8.40
N GLU A 335 -13.06 11.18 -9.67
CA GLU A 335 -12.40 12.08 -10.64
C GLU A 335 -12.55 13.56 -10.29
N ASP A 336 -13.64 13.95 -9.63
CA ASP A 336 -13.93 15.34 -9.28
C ASP A 336 -13.21 15.76 -7.99
N PHE A 337 -12.69 14.79 -7.23
CA PHE A 337 -11.92 15.04 -6.02
C PHE A 337 -10.55 15.67 -6.33
N PHE A 338 -9.95 15.37 -7.47
CA PHE A 338 -8.64 15.89 -7.85
C PHE A 338 -8.78 17.15 -8.71
N ILE A 339 -8.62 18.32 -8.08
CA ILE A 339 -8.81 19.62 -8.74
C ILE A 339 -7.56 20.02 -9.52
N ASP A 340 -6.39 19.96 -8.88
CA ASP A 340 -5.10 20.34 -9.46
C ASP A 340 -3.96 19.63 -8.72
N TYR A 341 -2.72 19.83 -9.16
CA TYR A 341 -1.53 19.30 -8.50
C TYR A 341 -1.49 19.70 -7.02
N GLY A 342 -1.56 18.69 -6.14
CA GLY A 342 -1.55 18.90 -4.68
C GLY A 342 -2.82 19.57 -4.13
N ARG A 343 -3.88 19.72 -4.92
CA ARG A 343 -5.16 20.32 -4.50
C ARG A 343 -6.32 19.36 -4.73
N GLN A 344 -7.03 19.03 -3.66
CA GLN A 344 -8.21 18.17 -3.68
C GLN A 344 -9.46 18.92 -3.20
N ASP A 345 -10.65 18.46 -3.58
CA ASP A 345 -11.93 18.94 -3.05
C ASP A 345 -12.15 18.39 -1.63
N ARG A 346 -11.42 18.97 -0.67
CA ARG A 346 -11.50 18.63 0.76
C ARG A 346 -11.47 19.92 1.58
N ALA A 347 -12.52 20.15 2.36
CA ALA A 347 -12.55 21.27 3.29
C ALA A 347 -11.59 21.04 4.48
N PRO A 348 -11.08 22.11 5.14
CA PRO A 348 -10.33 21.95 6.38
C PRO A 348 -11.12 21.14 7.41
N GLY A 349 -10.49 20.15 8.04
CA GLY A 349 -11.13 19.25 9.01
C GLY A 349 -12.07 18.19 8.41
N GLU A 350 -12.18 18.10 7.08
CA GLU A 350 -12.93 17.05 6.40
C GLU A 350 -12.06 15.81 6.13
N LEU A 351 -12.62 14.62 6.33
CA LEU A 351 -11.93 13.35 6.19
C LEU A 351 -12.54 12.50 5.09
N LEU A 352 -11.70 11.86 4.27
CA LEU A 352 -12.14 10.75 3.43
C LEU A 352 -12.38 9.53 4.33
N THR A 353 -13.61 9.03 4.36
CA THR A 353 -14.00 7.91 5.23
C THR A 353 -14.25 6.62 4.47
N ALA A 354 -14.70 6.69 3.21
CA ALA A 354 -14.91 5.51 2.39
C ALA A 354 -14.77 5.78 0.88
N ILE A 355 -14.53 4.70 0.13
CA ILE A 355 -14.54 4.64 -1.33
C ILE A 355 -15.62 3.63 -1.72
N ARG A 356 -16.55 4.06 -2.58
CA ARG A 356 -17.62 3.22 -3.13
C ARG A 356 -17.29 2.85 -4.57
N LEU A 357 -17.08 1.57 -4.81
CA LEU A 357 -16.65 1.02 -6.09
C LEU A 357 -17.79 0.20 -6.73
N PRO A 358 -18.37 0.67 -7.84
CA PRO A 358 -19.29 -0.14 -8.63
C PRO A 358 -18.62 -1.42 -9.12
N ARG A 359 -19.33 -2.54 -9.09
CA ARG A 359 -18.81 -3.80 -9.63
C ARG A 359 -18.95 -3.83 -11.14
N PRO A 360 -17.87 -4.06 -11.91
CA PRO A 360 -18.01 -4.31 -13.34
C PRO A 360 -18.75 -5.63 -13.55
N ALA A 361 -19.56 -5.71 -14.61
CA ALA A 361 -20.31 -6.92 -14.95
C ALA A 361 -19.41 -8.10 -15.30
N ASP A 362 -18.22 -7.82 -15.83
CA ASP A 362 -17.17 -8.80 -16.11
C ASP A 362 -15.88 -8.35 -15.38
N PRO A 363 -15.33 -9.18 -14.45
CA PRO A 363 -14.06 -8.90 -13.78
C PRO A 363 -12.87 -8.73 -14.73
N GLN A 364 -12.98 -9.21 -15.97
CA GLN A 364 -11.94 -9.07 -16.99
C GLN A 364 -12.09 -7.81 -17.85
N ARG A 365 -13.16 -7.02 -17.70
CA ARG A 365 -13.41 -5.85 -18.54
C ARG A 365 -12.38 -4.74 -18.34
N LEU A 366 -11.99 -4.52 -17.10
CA LEU A 366 -10.94 -3.58 -16.76
C LEU A 366 -9.57 -4.19 -17.07
N ARG A 367 -8.75 -3.44 -17.82
CA ARG A 367 -7.33 -3.72 -17.97
C ARG A 367 -6.47 -2.57 -17.45
N CYS A 368 -5.44 -2.89 -16.69
CA CYS A 368 -4.52 -1.92 -16.11
C CYS A 368 -3.07 -2.28 -16.42
N TRP A 369 -2.28 -1.28 -16.81
CA TRP A 369 -0.85 -1.43 -16.94
C TRP A 369 -0.11 -0.25 -16.33
N LYS A 370 0.93 -0.58 -15.56
CA LYS A 370 1.89 0.35 -14.99
C LYS A 370 3.22 0.24 -15.72
N ILE A 371 3.73 1.36 -16.20
CA ILE A 371 5.06 1.51 -16.79
C ILE A 371 5.93 2.30 -15.82
N SER A 372 7.10 1.75 -15.52
CA SER A 372 8.10 2.29 -14.60
C SER A 372 9.49 1.83 -15.07
N LYS A 373 10.58 2.40 -14.52
CA LYS A 373 11.96 2.06 -14.90
C LYS A 373 12.38 0.70 -14.34
N ARG A 374 11.95 0.39 -13.11
CA ARG A 374 12.06 -0.92 -12.47
C ARG A 374 10.66 -1.54 -12.34
N PHE A 375 10.58 -2.85 -12.49
CA PHE A 375 9.29 -3.54 -12.53
C PHE A 375 8.53 -3.46 -11.19
N ASP A 376 9.22 -3.77 -10.08
CA ASP A 376 8.73 -3.60 -8.70
C ASP A 376 9.42 -2.42 -8.00
N GLN A 377 8.87 -1.97 -6.86
CA GLN A 377 9.45 -0.87 -6.05
C GLN A 377 9.70 0.42 -6.86
N ASP A 378 8.83 0.79 -7.79
CA ASP A 378 9.10 2.00 -8.58
C ASP A 378 7.87 2.85 -8.77
N ILE A 379 8.13 4.14 -8.93
CA ILE A 379 7.14 5.15 -9.15
C ILE A 379 6.68 5.10 -10.60
N THR A 380 5.37 5.22 -10.79
CA THR A 380 4.74 5.20 -12.10
C THR A 380 5.26 6.32 -13.01
N ALA A 381 5.71 5.93 -14.20
CA ALA A 381 5.90 6.84 -15.33
C ALA A 381 4.58 7.03 -16.09
N VAL A 382 3.91 5.93 -16.46
CA VAL A 382 2.58 5.95 -17.06
C VAL A 382 1.78 4.80 -16.48
N LEU A 383 0.58 5.09 -15.98
CA LEU A 383 -0.41 4.07 -15.67
C LEU A 383 -1.62 4.29 -16.55
N GLY A 384 -2.07 3.26 -17.26
CA GLY A 384 -3.31 3.30 -18.02
C GLY A 384 -4.29 2.27 -17.49
N ALA A 385 -5.53 2.70 -17.27
CA ALA A 385 -6.67 1.87 -16.88
C ALA A 385 -7.77 2.00 -17.94
N PHE A 386 -8.20 0.86 -18.50
CA PHE A 386 -9.05 0.77 -19.67
C PHE A 386 -10.26 -0.11 -19.35
N ASP A 387 -11.39 0.50 -18.99
CA ASP A 387 -12.68 -0.19 -18.86
C ASP A 387 -13.44 -0.06 -20.18
N ILE A 388 -13.32 -1.07 -21.04
CA ILE A 388 -13.86 -1.06 -22.41
C ILE A 388 -14.75 -2.30 -22.61
N ALA A 389 -16.01 -2.08 -23.01
CA ALA A 389 -16.92 -3.15 -23.40
C ALA A 389 -17.11 -3.14 -24.93
N VAL A 390 -16.93 -4.30 -25.53
CA VAL A 390 -17.11 -4.53 -26.96
C VAL A 390 -18.24 -5.53 -27.14
N GLU A 391 -19.29 -5.13 -27.86
CA GLU A 391 -20.45 -5.96 -28.17
C GLU A 391 -20.63 -5.99 -29.68
N GLU A 392 -20.76 -7.19 -30.24
CA GLU A 392 -20.87 -7.38 -31.70
C GLU A 392 -19.73 -6.71 -32.49
N GLY A 393 -18.52 -6.71 -31.91
CA GLY A 393 -17.33 -6.09 -32.50
C GLY A 393 -17.30 -4.56 -32.45
N VAL A 394 -18.25 -3.91 -31.76
CA VAL A 394 -18.34 -2.45 -31.62
C VAL A 394 -18.11 -2.03 -30.18
N VAL A 395 -17.36 -0.95 -29.96
CA VAL A 395 -17.14 -0.37 -28.62
C VAL A 395 -18.44 0.27 -28.13
N ARG A 396 -19.07 -0.32 -27.10
CA ARG A 396 -20.31 0.19 -26.49
C ARG A 396 -20.07 1.01 -25.24
N HIS A 397 -18.98 0.73 -24.54
CA HIS A 397 -18.56 1.45 -23.35
C HIS A 397 -17.05 1.66 -23.40
N ALA A 398 -16.61 2.86 -23.04
CA ALA A 398 -15.20 3.19 -22.90
C ALA A 398 -15.04 4.21 -21.77
N ARG A 399 -14.37 3.80 -20.70
CA ARG A 399 -13.92 4.68 -19.63
C ARG A 399 -12.44 4.43 -19.39
N ILE A 400 -11.61 5.41 -19.77
CA ILE A 400 -10.16 5.27 -19.86
C ILE A 400 -9.53 6.36 -19.01
N ALA A 401 -8.68 5.98 -18.06
CA ALA A 401 -8.02 6.92 -17.17
C ALA A 401 -6.52 6.65 -17.09
N PHE A 402 -5.76 7.73 -16.88
CA PHE A 402 -4.31 7.68 -16.79
C PHE A 402 -3.77 8.34 -15.52
N GLY A 403 -2.67 7.78 -15.00
CA GLY A 403 -1.79 8.38 -14.01
C GLY A 403 -0.44 8.73 -14.64
N GLY A 404 0.22 9.78 -14.14
CA GLY A 404 1.48 10.28 -14.70
C GLY A 404 1.34 10.98 -16.06
N MET A 405 0.13 11.31 -16.51
CA MET A 405 -0.09 11.99 -17.80
C MET A 405 -0.50 13.46 -17.66
N ALA A 406 -0.82 13.89 -16.43
CA ALA A 406 -1.26 15.25 -16.11
C ALA A 406 -0.95 15.58 -14.63
N ALA A 407 -1.31 16.80 -14.21
CA ALA A 407 -1.23 17.27 -12.83
C ALA A 407 -2.09 16.45 -11.84
N THR A 408 -3.07 15.70 -12.34
CA THR A 408 -3.94 14.81 -11.57
C THR A 408 -4.22 13.52 -12.34
N PRO A 409 -4.63 12.42 -11.66
CA PRO A 409 -5.20 11.26 -12.34
C PRO A 409 -6.46 11.68 -13.11
N LYS A 410 -6.52 11.40 -14.41
CA LYS A 410 -7.55 11.98 -15.29
C LYS A 410 -8.01 11.02 -16.38
N ARG A 411 -9.28 11.14 -16.76
CA ARG A 411 -9.88 10.45 -17.91
C ARG A 411 -9.42 11.00 -19.26
N ALA A 412 -9.25 10.11 -20.24
CA ALA A 412 -8.95 10.43 -21.62
C ALA A 412 -10.25 10.59 -22.43
N ARG A 413 -10.98 11.69 -22.20
CA ARG A 413 -12.34 11.86 -22.75
C ARG A 413 -12.35 11.98 -24.27
N ALA A 414 -11.38 12.66 -24.87
CA ALA A 414 -11.29 12.75 -26.32
C ALA A 414 -11.01 11.36 -26.94
N LEU A 415 -10.14 10.57 -26.31
CA LEU A 415 -9.89 9.18 -26.71
C LEU A 415 -11.13 8.29 -26.56
N GLU A 416 -11.86 8.38 -25.44
CA GLU A 416 -13.11 7.65 -25.22
C GLU A 416 -14.11 7.94 -26.35
N GLN A 417 -14.32 9.22 -26.70
CA GLN A 417 -15.24 9.63 -27.78
C GLN A 417 -14.78 9.14 -29.16
N ALA A 418 -13.48 9.08 -29.42
CA ALA A 418 -12.94 8.56 -30.67
C ALA A 418 -13.21 7.05 -30.86
N LEU A 419 -13.37 6.30 -29.77
CA LEU A 419 -13.60 4.85 -29.78
C LEU A 419 -15.09 4.49 -29.75
N LEU A 420 -15.92 5.22 -29.00
CA LEU A 420 -17.33 4.89 -28.79
C LEU A 420 -18.10 4.77 -30.12
N GLY A 421 -18.88 3.69 -30.25
CA GLY A 421 -19.66 3.39 -31.45
C GLY A 421 -18.85 2.98 -32.67
N ARG A 422 -17.53 2.78 -32.54
CA ARG A 422 -16.64 2.34 -33.63
C ARG A 422 -16.33 0.85 -33.54
N PRO A 423 -16.01 0.18 -34.66
CA PRO A 423 -15.53 -1.20 -34.64
C PRO A 423 -14.24 -1.34 -33.82
N TRP A 424 -14.12 -2.36 -32.98
CA TRP A 424 -12.91 -2.64 -32.19
C TRP A 424 -11.85 -3.32 -33.06
N THR A 425 -11.07 -2.52 -33.77
CA THR A 425 -10.07 -2.97 -34.75
C THR A 425 -8.80 -2.14 -34.66
N GLU A 426 -7.70 -2.67 -35.20
CA GLU A 426 -6.42 -1.95 -35.27
C GLU A 426 -6.57 -0.59 -35.94
N ARG A 427 -7.26 -0.53 -37.09
CA ARG A 427 -7.53 0.71 -37.81
C ARG A 427 -8.24 1.76 -36.94
N THR A 428 -9.24 1.34 -36.17
CA THR A 428 -9.96 2.25 -35.25
C THR A 428 -9.05 2.73 -34.13
N VAL A 429 -8.28 1.82 -33.52
CA VAL A 429 -7.34 2.17 -32.44
C VAL A 429 -6.31 3.16 -32.94
N GLU A 430 -5.64 2.91 -34.08
CA GLU A 430 -4.65 3.81 -34.67
C GLU A 430 -5.24 5.20 -34.97
N ALA A 431 -6.46 5.25 -35.52
CA ALA A 431 -7.14 6.51 -35.81
C ALA A 431 -7.52 7.30 -34.55
N ALA A 432 -7.72 6.63 -33.42
CA ALA A 432 -8.08 7.26 -32.14
C ALA A 432 -6.85 7.79 -31.35
N LEU A 433 -5.66 7.25 -31.58
CA LEU A 433 -4.45 7.61 -30.83
C LEU A 433 -4.10 9.11 -30.81
N PRO A 434 -4.27 9.88 -31.89
CA PRO A 434 -4.02 11.33 -31.86
C PRO A 434 -4.86 12.09 -30.82
N ALA A 435 -6.01 11.56 -30.39
CA ALA A 435 -6.84 12.18 -29.37
C ALA A 435 -6.16 12.26 -27.98
N LEU A 436 -5.17 11.40 -27.70
CA LEU A 436 -4.39 11.47 -26.46
C LEU A 436 -3.70 12.82 -26.27
N ALA A 437 -3.26 13.47 -27.35
CA ALA A 437 -2.62 14.80 -27.29
C ALA A 437 -3.62 15.93 -26.99
N GLN A 438 -4.92 15.69 -27.16
CA GLN A 438 -5.98 16.62 -26.76
C GLN A 438 -6.31 16.45 -25.27
N ASP A 439 -6.21 15.23 -24.76
CA ASP A 439 -6.49 14.91 -23.37
C ASP A 439 -5.34 15.30 -22.42
N PHE A 440 -4.09 15.19 -22.90
CA PHE A 440 -2.88 15.25 -22.07
C PHE A 440 -1.76 16.10 -22.67
N SER A 441 -1.11 16.86 -21.80
CA SER A 441 0.17 17.54 -22.05
C SER A 441 1.14 17.18 -20.92
N PRO A 442 1.75 15.97 -20.96
CA PRO A 442 2.61 15.51 -19.88
C PRO A 442 3.92 16.31 -19.82
N ILE A 443 4.57 16.30 -18.65
CA ILE A 443 5.86 16.95 -18.42
C ILE A 443 7.04 15.97 -18.58
N ASP A 444 8.22 16.51 -18.81
CA ASP A 444 9.49 15.80 -18.62
C ASP A 444 9.85 15.76 -17.14
N ASP A 445 10.26 14.60 -16.63
CA ASP A 445 10.86 14.48 -15.29
C ASP A 445 11.84 13.29 -15.22
N MET A 446 12.36 13.02 -14.01
CA MET A 446 13.27 11.90 -13.75
C MET A 446 12.69 10.50 -14.06
N ARG A 447 11.38 10.36 -14.25
CA ARG A 447 10.70 9.08 -14.47
C ARG A 447 10.56 8.79 -15.97
N ALA A 448 10.16 9.80 -16.75
CA ALA A 448 10.03 9.70 -18.20
C ALA A 448 9.86 11.07 -18.87
N SER A 449 10.24 11.16 -20.15
CA SER A 449 9.93 12.32 -20.99
C SER A 449 8.45 12.36 -21.39
N ALA A 450 7.94 13.57 -21.63
CA ALA A 450 6.60 13.84 -22.14
C ALA A 450 6.29 13.04 -23.42
N ALA A 451 7.23 13.04 -24.37
CA ALA A 451 7.10 12.30 -25.62
C ALA A 451 7.07 10.78 -25.40
N TYR A 452 7.84 10.25 -24.44
CA TYR A 452 7.76 8.83 -24.08
C TYR A 452 6.41 8.50 -23.45
N ARG A 453 5.90 9.36 -22.55
CA ARG A 453 4.61 9.16 -21.87
C ARG A 453 3.45 9.03 -22.85
N LEU A 454 3.34 9.93 -23.83
CA LEU A 454 2.32 9.85 -24.89
C LEU A 454 2.45 8.58 -25.74
N ARG A 455 3.67 8.22 -26.16
CA ARG A 455 3.92 6.98 -26.93
C ARG A 455 3.54 5.73 -26.13
N ALA A 456 3.91 5.68 -24.86
CA ALA A 456 3.59 4.57 -23.97
C ALA A 456 2.08 4.45 -23.75
N ALA A 457 1.38 5.56 -23.50
CA ALA A 457 -0.09 5.55 -23.36
C ALA A 457 -0.79 4.97 -24.60
N GLY A 458 -0.35 5.36 -25.81
CA GLY A 458 -0.87 4.78 -27.05
C GLY A 458 -0.51 3.30 -27.23
N ALA A 459 0.71 2.89 -26.87
CA ALA A 459 1.11 1.49 -26.89
C ALA A 459 0.29 0.62 -25.93
N LEU A 460 -0.12 1.15 -24.76
CA LEU A 460 -1.01 0.46 -23.84
C LEU A 460 -2.41 0.21 -24.44
N LEU A 461 -2.96 1.17 -25.20
CA LEU A 461 -4.22 0.95 -25.92
C LEU A 461 -4.10 -0.11 -27.01
N ARG A 462 -2.99 -0.10 -27.77
CA ARG A 462 -2.70 -1.18 -28.74
C ARG A 462 -2.62 -2.53 -28.04
N LYS A 463 -1.94 -2.58 -26.89
CA LYS A 463 -1.84 -3.79 -26.07
C LYS A 463 -3.22 -4.28 -25.58
N ARG A 464 -4.12 -3.37 -25.19
CA ARG A 464 -5.51 -3.69 -24.85
C ARG A 464 -6.22 -4.41 -25.99
N LEU A 465 -6.09 -3.92 -27.22
CA LEU A 465 -6.65 -4.56 -28.41
C LEU A 465 -6.04 -5.95 -28.65
N ILE A 466 -4.72 -6.08 -28.56
CA ILE A 466 -4.03 -7.38 -28.75
C ILE A 466 -4.51 -8.41 -27.71
N GLU A 467 -4.64 -8.02 -26.43
CA GLU A 467 -5.12 -8.93 -25.38
C GLU A 467 -6.59 -9.38 -25.56
N ASP A 468 -7.42 -8.60 -26.27
CA ASP A 468 -8.78 -9.00 -26.66
C ASP A 468 -8.79 -9.93 -27.88
N MET A 469 -8.05 -9.57 -28.93
CA MET A 469 -8.08 -10.28 -30.21
C MET A 469 -7.28 -11.59 -30.18
N ALA A 470 -6.25 -11.65 -29.34
CA ALA A 470 -5.41 -12.83 -29.15
C ALA A 470 -5.21 -13.10 -27.65
N PRO A 471 -6.19 -13.72 -26.98
CA PRO A 471 -6.16 -13.89 -25.53
C PRO A 471 -4.91 -14.55 -24.93
N GLY A 472 -4.25 -15.43 -25.70
CA GLY A 472 -3.02 -16.12 -25.30
C GLY A 472 -1.72 -15.39 -25.64
N ALA A 473 -1.77 -14.17 -26.20
CA ALA A 473 -0.57 -13.44 -26.54
C ALA A 473 0.24 -13.05 -25.27
N PRO A 474 1.55 -13.33 -25.20
CA PRO A 474 2.38 -13.01 -24.05
C PRO A 474 2.75 -11.52 -24.06
N THR A 475 1.80 -10.68 -23.67
CA THR A 475 1.98 -9.22 -23.70
C THR A 475 2.45 -8.65 -22.35
N ARG A 476 2.40 -9.45 -21.27
CA ARG A 476 2.75 -9.04 -19.89
C ARG A 476 4.11 -9.60 -19.47
N LEU A 477 4.91 -8.78 -18.79
CA LEU A 477 6.24 -9.16 -18.28
C LEU A 477 6.15 -10.10 -17.05
N ALA A 478 5.13 -9.93 -16.22
CA ALA A 478 4.79 -10.83 -15.12
C ALA A 478 3.30 -10.69 -14.78
N GLY A 479 2.80 -11.62 -13.96
CA GLY A 479 1.37 -11.78 -13.65
C GLY A 479 0.67 -12.70 -14.66
N ALA A 480 0.02 -13.75 -14.16
CA ALA A 480 -0.75 -14.67 -15.00
C ALA A 480 -2.09 -14.04 -15.40
N ARG A 481 -2.55 -14.32 -16.62
CA ARG A 481 -3.97 -14.32 -16.95
C ARG A 481 -4.52 -15.65 -16.42
N GLU A 482 -5.48 -15.64 -15.50
CA GLU A 482 -6.22 -16.88 -15.20
C GLU A 482 -6.78 -17.43 -16.52
N GLY A 483 -6.32 -18.62 -16.92
CA GLY A 483 -6.70 -19.26 -18.20
C GLY A 483 -5.63 -19.26 -19.31
N ALA A 484 -4.43 -18.73 -19.09
CA ALA A 484 -3.27 -19.07 -19.93
C ALA A 484 -2.63 -20.37 -19.43
N ALA A 485 -3.18 -21.49 -19.90
CA ALA A 485 -2.53 -22.81 -19.82
C ALA A 485 -1.45 -22.94 -20.90
#